data_AF-A0AAN8FUM9-F1
#
_entry.id   AF-A0AAN8FUM9-F1
#
_cell.length_a   1.000
_cell.length_b   1.000
_cell.length_c   1.000
_cell.angle_alpha   90.00
_cell.angle_beta   90.00
_cell.angle_gamma   90.00
#
_symmetry.space_group_name_H-M   'P 1'
#
loop_
_entity.id
_entity.type
_entity.pdbx_description
1 polymer ?
#
loop_
_entity_poly.entity_id
_entity_poly.type
_entity_poly.pdbx_seq_one_letter_code
_entity_poly.pdbx_strand_id
1 'polypeptide(L)'
;MAAFSSSRSVPVHQILLELFPRLSAWDQCDPALCKVMFEHAKNIVQKNGNALVALGLLMLQNPDRFSGNIGQMMMVVSEMLNTAVSKKRAPEPSVFIFLTLFIKAYKQSVMNEIKQLLGLLFKTGLSKGLTSVMHEIVRHVSQLQMDVQDGLMKELYMILTGCVLPSKLDPPKKASFSFANVDGIKRSPHDTGVGHAWRI
;
A
#
# COMPACT_ATOMS: atom_id res chain seq x y z
N MET A 1 11.82 33.83 -17.06
CA MET A 1 12.46 32.73 -16.30
C MET A 1 12.46 33.13 -14.82
N ALA A 2 11.42 32.78 -14.07
CA ALA A 2 11.38 33.02 -12.63
C ALA A 2 11.83 31.74 -11.92
N ALA A 3 13.03 31.77 -11.36
CA ALA A 3 13.51 30.73 -10.47
C ALA A 3 12.70 30.79 -9.18
N PHE A 4 11.78 29.83 -8.98
CA PHE A 4 11.12 29.64 -7.69
C PHE A 4 12.15 29.11 -6.68
N SER A 5 12.86 30.02 -6.05
CA SER A 5 13.69 29.81 -4.88
C SER A 5 12.81 29.54 -3.64
N SER A 6 12.13 28.39 -3.58
CA SER A 6 11.21 28.08 -2.47
C SER A 6 11.85 27.12 -1.46
N SER A 7 12.72 27.68 -0.61
CA SER A 7 13.11 27.09 0.68
C SER A 7 12.18 27.56 1.82
N ARG A 8 11.14 28.37 1.53
CA ARG A 8 10.39 29.07 2.58
C ARG A 8 8.89 28.74 2.54
N SER A 9 8.52 27.92 3.53
CA SER A 9 7.18 27.53 4.00
C SER A 9 6.58 26.23 3.43
N VAL A 10 6.68 25.16 4.25
CA VAL A 10 5.98 23.88 4.07
C VAL A 10 4.48 24.04 3.77
N PRO A 11 3.74 25.01 4.38
CA PRO A 11 2.32 25.22 4.07
C PRO A 11 2.06 25.64 2.62
N VAL A 12 2.90 26.48 2.01
CA VAL A 12 2.71 26.91 0.62
C VAL A 12 2.85 25.73 -0.33
N HIS A 13 3.85 24.88 -0.13
CA HIS A 13 3.99 23.66 -0.93
C HIS A 13 2.80 22.72 -0.76
N GLN A 14 2.25 22.58 0.44
CA GLN A 14 1.06 21.77 0.67
C GLN A 14 -0.16 22.29 -0.11
N ILE A 15 -0.42 23.60 -0.04
CA ILE A 15 -1.52 24.23 -0.79
C ILE A 15 -1.32 24.06 -2.30
N LEU A 16 -0.11 24.25 -2.80
CA LEU A 16 0.21 24.04 -4.22
C LEU A 16 -0.07 22.60 -4.67
N LEU A 17 0.32 21.61 -3.88
CA LEU A 17 0.07 20.19 -4.17
C LEU A 17 -1.42 19.85 -4.23
N GLU A 18 -2.27 20.57 -3.49
CA GLU A 18 -3.73 20.41 -3.56
C GLU A 18 -4.36 21.13 -4.76
N LEU A 19 -3.77 22.25 -5.20
CA LEU A 19 -4.25 23.03 -6.34
C LEU A 19 -3.84 22.44 -7.69
N PHE A 20 -2.63 21.90 -7.81
CA PHE A 20 -2.11 21.43 -9.10
C PHE A 20 -2.99 20.42 -9.81
N PRO A 21 -3.51 19.35 -9.15
CA PRO A 21 -4.38 18.41 -9.83
C PRO A 21 -5.68 19.06 -10.31
N ARG A 22 -6.22 20.01 -9.54
CA ARG A 22 -7.45 20.74 -9.90
C ARG A 22 -7.23 21.63 -11.11
N LEU A 23 -6.10 22.33 -11.17
CA LEU A 23 -5.72 23.14 -12.34
C LEU A 23 -5.50 22.26 -13.58
N SER A 24 -4.85 21.11 -13.40
CA SER A 24 -4.60 20.17 -14.51
C SER A 24 -5.85 19.49 -15.07
N ALA A 25 -6.94 19.49 -14.30
CA ALA A 25 -8.23 18.96 -14.71
C ALA A 25 -9.01 19.95 -15.59
N TRP A 26 -8.54 21.19 -15.72
CA TRP A 26 -9.11 22.14 -16.66
C TRP A 26 -8.64 21.80 -18.09
N ASP A 27 -9.58 21.58 -19.00
CA ASP A 27 -9.32 21.27 -20.43
C ASP A 27 -8.39 22.25 -21.15
N GLN A 28 -8.31 23.50 -20.68
CA GLN A 28 -7.47 24.55 -21.26
C GLN A 28 -6.11 24.70 -20.55
N CYS A 29 -5.78 23.79 -19.63
CA CYS A 29 -4.52 23.87 -18.92
C CYS A 29 -3.34 23.73 -19.89
N ASP A 30 -2.50 24.76 -19.91
CA ASP A 30 -1.35 24.81 -20.79
C ASP A 30 -0.44 23.57 -20.60
N PRO A 31 -0.04 22.89 -21.69
CA PRO A 31 0.83 21.74 -21.62
C PRO A 31 2.14 21.96 -20.87
N ALA A 32 2.74 23.15 -20.96
CA ALA A 32 3.98 23.45 -20.26
C ALA A 32 3.72 23.64 -18.77
N LEU A 33 2.61 24.29 -18.39
CA LEU A 33 2.18 24.40 -16.99
C LEU A 33 1.99 23.02 -16.33
N CYS A 34 1.32 22.08 -16.99
CA CYS A 34 1.17 20.70 -16.49
C CYS A 34 2.52 20.03 -16.20
N LYS A 35 3.50 20.23 -17.09
CA LYS A 35 4.86 19.70 -16.90
C LYS A 35 5.54 20.35 -15.70
N VAL A 36 5.43 21.67 -15.54
CA VAL A 36 6.00 22.40 -14.40
C VAL A 36 5.39 21.93 -13.07
N MET A 37 4.07 21.75 -13.02
CA MET A 37 3.36 21.24 -11.84
C MET A 37 3.83 19.82 -11.47
N PHE A 38 3.96 18.94 -12.46
CA PHE A 38 4.44 17.58 -12.27
C PHE A 38 5.89 17.55 -11.75
N GLU A 39 6.79 18.29 -12.38
CA GLU A 39 8.19 18.37 -11.95
C GLU A 39 8.33 18.96 -10.53
N HIS A 40 7.51 19.96 -10.19
CA HIS A 40 7.49 20.51 -8.84
C HIS A 40 7.05 19.46 -7.80
N ALA A 41 5.95 18.76 -8.05
CA ALA A 41 5.46 17.71 -7.16
C ALA A 41 6.48 16.56 -7.02
N LYS A 42 7.12 16.17 -8.13
CA LYS A 42 8.18 15.16 -8.16
C LYS A 42 9.39 15.57 -7.31
N ASN A 43 9.80 16.82 -7.35
CA ASN A 43 10.94 17.31 -6.55
C ASN A 43 10.63 17.34 -5.04
N ILE A 44 9.35 17.48 -4.67
CA ILE A 44 8.93 17.56 -3.27
C ILE A 44 8.68 16.18 -2.66
N VAL A 45 8.40 15.16 -3.47
CA VAL A 45 8.02 13.82 -2.99
C VAL A 45 9.00 13.21 -1.99
N GLN A 46 10.30 13.48 -2.17
CA GLN A 46 11.37 13.01 -1.28
C GLN A 46 11.32 13.65 0.11
N LYS A 47 10.75 14.85 0.23
CA LYS A 47 10.63 15.61 1.48
C LYS A 47 9.25 15.51 2.10
N ASN A 48 8.21 15.33 1.28
CA ASN A 48 6.82 15.24 1.71
C ASN A 48 6.09 14.17 0.88
N GLY A 49 5.81 13.02 1.51
CA GLY A 49 5.14 11.90 0.88
C GLY A 49 3.72 12.22 0.38
N ASN A 50 3.07 13.29 0.89
CA ASN A 50 1.76 13.72 0.38
C ASN A 50 1.81 14.20 -1.07
N ALA A 51 2.98 14.59 -1.59
CA ALA A 51 3.14 14.93 -3.00
C ALA A 51 2.85 13.73 -3.93
N LEU A 52 2.95 12.48 -3.44
CA LEU A 52 2.53 11.30 -4.19
C LEU A 52 1.05 11.38 -4.58
N VAL A 53 0.17 11.87 -3.69
CA VAL A 53 -1.26 11.96 -4.01
C VAL A 53 -1.48 12.93 -5.17
N ALA A 54 -0.81 14.10 -5.14
CA ALA A 54 -0.87 15.07 -6.21
C ALA A 54 -0.35 14.49 -7.54
N LEU A 55 0.79 13.78 -7.51
CA LEU A 55 1.35 13.12 -8.69
C LEU A 55 0.38 12.06 -9.26
N GLY A 56 -0.23 11.26 -8.39
CA GLY A 56 -1.21 10.25 -8.80
C GLY A 56 -2.42 10.86 -9.48
N LEU A 57 -2.93 11.98 -8.96
CA LEU A 57 -4.05 12.70 -9.58
C LEU A 57 -3.66 13.34 -10.92
N LEU A 58 -2.46 13.95 -11.02
CA LEU A 58 -1.94 14.52 -12.27
C LEU A 58 -1.83 13.44 -13.37
N MET A 59 -1.30 12.26 -13.01
CA MET A 59 -1.18 11.12 -13.92
C MET A 59 -2.55 10.54 -14.29
N LEU A 60 -3.49 10.45 -13.34
CA LEU A 60 -4.84 9.97 -13.61
C LEU A 60 -5.60 10.88 -14.57
N GLN A 61 -5.44 12.19 -14.44
CA GLN A 61 -6.12 13.17 -15.28
C GLN A 61 -5.58 13.20 -16.71
N ASN A 62 -4.27 13.00 -16.88
CA ASN A 62 -3.57 13.09 -18.17
C ASN A 62 -2.60 11.91 -18.37
N PRO A 63 -3.09 10.67 -18.51
CA PRO A 63 -2.25 9.47 -18.50
C PRO A 63 -1.24 9.44 -19.66
N ASP A 64 -1.67 9.81 -20.87
CA ASP A 64 -0.83 9.76 -22.07
C ASP A 64 0.37 10.70 -21.97
N ARG A 65 0.16 11.88 -21.37
CA ARG A 65 1.18 12.93 -21.18
C ARG A 65 2.31 12.49 -20.26
N PHE A 66 1.99 11.71 -19.24
CA PHE A 66 2.94 11.30 -18.19
C PHE A 66 3.36 9.82 -18.31
N SER A 67 2.98 9.15 -19.39
CA SER A 67 3.35 7.75 -19.68
C SER A 67 4.87 7.51 -19.62
N GLY A 68 5.67 8.46 -20.11
CA GLY A 68 7.14 8.40 -20.04
C GLY A 68 7.72 8.44 -18.61
N ASN A 69 6.95 8.81 -17.60
CA ASN A 69 7.39 8.88 -16.20
C ASN A 69 6.98 7.65 -15.37
N ILE A 70 6.26 6.68 -15.94
CA ILE A 70 5.79 5.45 -15.26
C ILE A 70 6.93 4.75 -14.50
N GLY A 71 8.02 4.41 -15.19
CA GLY A 71 9.13 3.67 -14.59
C GLY A 71 9.80 4.46 -13.45
N GLN A 72 9.98 5.76 -13.64
CA GLN A 72 10.54 6.64 -12.61
C GLN A 72 9.66 6.67 -11.36
N MET A 73 8.35 6.83 -11.52
CA MET A 73 7.42 6.88 -10.40
C MET A 73 7.32 5.54 -9.66
N MET A 74 7.37 4.43 -10.40
CA MET A 74 7.43 3.09 -9.80
C MET A 74 8.70 2.87 -8.98
N MET A 75 9.86 3.39 -9.43
CA MET A 75 11.09 3.36 -8.63
C MET A 75 10.94 4.13 -7.31
N VAL A 76 10.40 5.36 -7.37
CA VAL A 76 10.17 6.19 -6.16
C VAL A 76 9.28 5.46 -5.15
N VAL A 77 8.17 4.88 -5.60
CA VAL A 77 7.27 4.12 -4.71
C VAL A 77 7.94 2.87 -4.15
N SER A 78 8.69 2.15 -4.98
CA SER A 78 9.42 0.95 -4.54
C SER A 78 10.44 1.30 -3.45
N GLU A 79 11.15 2.43 -3.58
CA GLU A 79 12.09 2.92 -2.57
C GLU A 79 11.39 3.30 -1.26
N MET A 80 10.26 4.00 -1.34
CA MET A 80 9.47 4.37 -0.16
C MET A 80 8.93 3.15 0.59
N LEU A 81 8.44 2.15 -0.15
CA LEU A 81 7.98 0.88 0.43
C LEU A 81 9.12 0.07 1.03
N ASN A 82 10.25 -0.06 0.32
CA ASN A 82 11.44 -0.74 0.85
C ASN A 82 11.92 -0.08 2.14
N THR A 83 11.98 1.26 2.16
CA THR A 83 12.34 2.01 3.37
C THR A 83 11.38 1.73 4.52
N ALA A 84 10.08 1.60 4.26
CA ALA A 84 9.09 1.25 5.27
C ALA A 84 9.31 -0.16 5.82
N VAL A 85 9.52 -1.15 4.93
CA VAL A 85 9.78 -2.55 5.29
C VAL A 85 11.09 -2.68 6.08
N SER A 86 12.18 -2.08 5.60
CA SER A 86 13.50 -2.11 6.27
C SER A 86 13.46 -1.48 7.65
N LYS A 87 12.74 -0.36 7.81
CA LYS A 87 12.55 0.30 9.11
C LYS A 87 11.46 -0.34 9.97
N LYS A 88 10.84 -1.43 9.52
CA LYS A 88 9.71 -2.11 10.18
C LYS A 88 8.61 -1.14 10.61
N ARG A 89 8.35 -0.13 9.77
CA ARG A 89 7.31 0.89 9.99
C ARG A 89 6.19 0.71 8.97
N ALA A 90 4.99 1.11 9.35
CA ALA A 90 3.87 1.16 8.42
C ALA A 90 4.21 2.11 7.25
N PRO A 91 3.94 1.71 5.99
CA PRO A 91 4.04 2.63 4.86
C PRO A 91 3.07 3.81 5.01
N GLU A 92 3.44 4.95 4.46
CA GLU A 92 2.57 6.12 4.50
C GLU A 92 1.29 5.90 3.66
N PRO A 93 0.11 6.37 4.12
CA PRO A 93 -1.14 6.23 3.39
C PRO A 93 -1.08 6.75 1.95
N SER A 94 -0.33 7.84 1.75
CA SER A 94 -0.11 8.49 0.45
C SER A 94 0.46 7.54 -0.62
N VAL A 95 1.23 6.53 -0.21
CA VAL A 95 1.76 5.50 -1.11
C VAL A 95 0.63 4.63 -1.68
N PHE A 96 -0.26 4.15 -0.83
CA PHE A 96 -1.39 3.31 -1.26
C PHE A 96 -2.42 4.10 -2.08
N ILE A 97 -2.65 5.36 -1.73
CA ILE A 97 -3.51 6.27 -2.51
C ILE A 97 -2.91 6.49 -3.90
N PHE A 98 -1.61 6.81 -3.99
CA PHE A 98 -0.94 6.96 -5.28
C PHE A 98 -1.06 5.70 -6.13
N LEU A 99 -0.76 4.52 -5.56
CA LEU A 99 -0.86 3.26 -6.29
C LEU A 99 -2.27 3.01 -6.82
N THR A 100 -3.30 3.29 -6.02
CA THR A 100 -4.70 3.20 -6.45
C THR A 100 -4.97 4.12 -7.65
N LEU A 101 -4.56 5.39 -7.59
CA LEU A 101 -4.75 6.34 -8.69
C LEU A 101 -3.95 5.92 -9.94
N PHE A 102 -2.73 5.45 -9.74
CA PHE A 102 -1.81 5.00 -10.78
C PHE A 102 -2.36 3.79 -11.54
N ILE A 103 -2.87 2.77 -10.84
CA ILE A 103 -3.49 1.59 -11.45
C ILE A 103 -4.74 1.99 -12.24
N LYS A 104 -5.57 2.91 -11.72
CA LYS A 104 -6.74 3.40 -12.43
C LYS A 104 -6.37 4.16 -13.71
N ALA A 105 -5.27 4.90 -13.69
CA ALA A 105 -4.77 5.67 -14.82
C ALA A 105 -4.29 4.77 -15.96
N TYR A 106 -3.45 3.77 -15.65
CA TYR A 106 -2.72 3.01 -16.66
C TYR A 106 -3.23 1.58 -16.89
N LYS A 107 -4.02 1.05 -15.97
CA LYS A 107 -4.69 -0.26 -16.09
C LYS A 107 -3.69 -1.36 -16.49
N GLN A 108 -3.96 -2.08 -17.57
CA GLN A 108 -3.12 -3.18 -18.04
C GLN A 108 -1.72 -2.74 -18.51
N SER A 109 -1.52 -1.45 -18.84
CA SER A 109 -0.23 -0.96 -19.34
C SER A 109 0.91 -1.05 -18.32
N VAL A 110 0.60 -1.16 -17.03
CA VAL A 110 1.57 -1.21 -15.93
C VAL A 110 1.63 -2.59 -15.25
N MET A 111 1.13 -3.63 -15.92
CA MET A 111 1.04 -4.98 -15.37
C MET A 111 2.39 -5.48 -14.84
N ASN A 112 3.46 -5.31 -15.61
CA ASN A 112 4.79 -5.82 -15.26
C ASN A 112 5.36 -5.10 -14.03
N GLU A 113 5.22 -3.78 -13.98
CA GLU A 113 5.64 -2.93 -12.89
C GLU A 113 4.91 -3.28 -11.59
N ILE A 114 3.58 -3.46 -11.67
CA ILE A 114 2.78 -3.86 -10.51
C ILE A 114 3.14 -5.27 -10.07
N LYS A 115 3.35 -6.22 -11.00
CA LYS A 115 3.72 -7.59 -10.67
C LYS A 115 5.03 -7.65 -9.88
N GLN A 116 6.02 -6.86 -10.27
CA GLN A 116 7.29 -6.75 -9.53
C GLN A 116 7.08 -6.13 -8.15
N LEU A 117 6.15 -5.18 -8.02
CA LEU A 117 5.83 -4.51 -6.76
C LEU A 117 5.03 -5.40 -5.78
N LEU A 118 4.24 -6.37 -6.26
CA LEU A 118 3.38 -7.22 -5.43
C LEU A 118 4.15 -7.88 -4.28
N GLY A 119 5.34 -8.43 -4.56
CA GLY A 119 6.17 -9.06 -3.53
C GLY A 119 6.59 -8.11 -2.42
N LEU A 120 6.82 -6.83 -2.75
CA LEU A 120 7.14 -5.81 -1.75
C LEU A 120 5.90 -5.35 -1.00
N LEU A 121 4.76 -5.23 -1.68
CA LEU A 121 3.48 -4.86 -1.07
C LEU A 121 3.04 -5.86 0.00
N PHE A 122 3.18 -7.18 -0.24
CA PHE A 122 2.84 -8.18 0.78
C PHE A 122 3.75 -8.11 2.01
N LYS A 123 5.05 -7.81 1.83
CA LYS A 123 5.99 -7.60 2.94
C LYS A 123 5.66 -6.42 3.85
N THR A 124 4.80 -5.49 3.41
CA THR A 124 4.34 -4.38 4.26
C THR A 124 3.30 -4.81 5.30
N GLY A 125 2.75 -6.02 5.16
CA GLY A 125 1.69 -6.55 6.01
C GLY A 125 0.29 -6.13 5.58
N LEU A 126 -0.72 -6.91 6.01
CA LEU A 126 -2.12 -6.63 5.69
C LEU A 126 -2.59 -5.33 6.34
N SER A 127 -3.04 -4.39 5.52
CA SER A 127 -3.57 -3.10 5.94
C SER A 127 -4.73 -2.68 5.04
N LYS A 128 -5.59 -1.76 5.52
CA LYS A 128 -6.70 -1.22 4.71
C LYS A 128 -6.21 -0.62 3.39
N GLY A 129 -5.06 0.07 3.41
CA GLY A 129 -4.45 0.65 2.22
C GLY A 129 -4.00 -0.43 1.22
N LEU A 130 -3.34 -1.48 1.71
CA LEU A 130 -2.95 -2.63 0.88
C LEU A 130 -4.16 -3.30 0.25
N THR A 131 -5.21 -3.60 1.02
CA THR A 131 -6.43 -4.24 0.52
C THR A 131 -7.10 -3.39 -0.56
N SER A 132 -7.13 -2.06 -0.40
CA SER A 132 -7.65 -1.15 -1.42
C SER A 132 -6.85 -1.25 -2.73
N VAL A 133 -5.52 -1.27 -2.64
CA VAL A 133 -4.66 -1.45 -3.83
C VAL A 133 -4.91 -2.81 -4.48
N MET A 134 -4.99 -3.89 -3.71
CA MET A 134 -5.25 -5.24 -4.24
C MET A 134 -6.59 -5.32 -4.98
N HIS A 135 -7.64 -4.72 -4.41
CA HIS A 135 -8.94 -4.63 -5.06
C HIS A 135 -8.87 -3.89 -6.41
N GLU A 136 -8.13 -2.79 -6.46
CA GLU A 136 -7.94 -2.01 -7.69
C GLU A 136 -7.10 -2.76 -8.75
N ILE A 137 -6.09 -3.52 -8.32
CA ILE A 137 -5.32 -4.41 -9.21
C ILE A 137 -6.24 -5.46 -9.83
N VAL A 138 -7.02 -6.19 -9.03
CA VAL A 138 -7.91 -7.23 -9.56
C VAL A 138 -8.95 -6.64 -10.51
N ARG A 139 -9.45 -5.44 -10.20
CA ARG A 139 -10.47 -4.75 -11.01
C ARG A 139 -9.95 -4.26 -12.35
N HIS A 140 -8.72 -3.71 -12.41
CA HIS A 140 -8.19 -3.05 -13.61
C HIS A 140 -7.10 -3.85 -14.33
N VAL A 141 -6.48 -4.80 -13.65
CA VAL A 141 -5.34 -5.63 -14.11
C VAL A 141 -5.65 -7.10 -13.82
N SER A 142 -6.75 -7.61 -14.38
CA SER A 142 -7.28 -8.96 -14.08
C SER A 142 -6.29 -10.11 -14.32
N GLN A 143 -5.28 -9.94 -15.19
CA GLN A 143 -4.21 -10.94 -15.36
C GLN A 143 -3.39 -11.19 -14.09
N LEU A 144 -3.32 -10.23 -13.16
CA LEU A 144 -2.64 -10.39 -11.88
C LEU A 144 -3.52 -10.96 -10.77
N GLN A 145 -4.79 -11.30 -11.06
CA GLN A 145 -5.72 -11.79 -10.05
C GLN A 145 -5.18 -13.02 -9.31
N MET A 146 -4.61 -13.99 -10.04
CA MET A 146 -4.04 -15.19 -9.43
C MET A 146 -2.82 -14.85 -8.56
N ASP A 147 -1.92 -14.00 -9.05
CA ASP A 147 -0.75 -13.53 -8.29
C ASP A 147 -1.17 -12.83 -6.98
N VAL A 148 -2.23 -12.00 -7.04
CA VAL A 148 -2.80 -11.31 -5.87
C VAL A 148 -3.44 -12.29 -4.88
N GLN A 149 -4.27 -13.22 -5.36
CA GLN A 149 -4.93 -14.21 -4.52
C GLN A 149 -3.93 -15.12 -3.81
N ASP A 150 -2.91 -15.61 -4.54
CA ASP A 150 -1.86 -16.45 -3.97
C ASP A 150 -1.04 -15.68 -2.91
N GLY A 151 -0.73 -14.41 -3.17
CA GLY A 151 -0.02 -13.56 -2.20
C GLY A 151 -0.85 -13.30 -0.93
N LEU A 152 -2.13 -12.94 -1.08
CA LEU A 152 -3.03 -12.74 0.06
C LEU A 152 -3.22 -14.02 0.87
N MET A 153 -3.37 -15.16 0.21
CA MET A 153 -3.53 -16.45 0.87
C MET A 153 -2.29 -16.81 1.72
N LYS A 154 -1.08 -16.56 1.19
CA LYS A 154 0.18 -16.76 1.93
C LYS A 154 0.23 -15.89 3.19
N GLU A 155 -0.10 -14.61 3.08
CA GLU A 155 -0.10 -13.68 4.21
C GLU A 155 -1.16 -14.06 5.25
N LEU A 156 -2.38 -14.38 4.83
CA LEU A 156 -3.44 -14.82 5.73
C LEU A 156 -3.07 -16.11 6.45
N TYR A 157 -2.50 -17.09 5.74
CA TYR A 157 -2.05 -18.34 6.35
C TYR A 157 -0.96 -18.09 7.40
N MET A 158 0.03 -17.25 7.08
CA MET A 158 1.08 -16.87 8.02
C MET A 158 0.52 -16.20 9.28
N ILE A 159 -0.42 -15.27 9.12
CA ILE A 159 -1.03 -14.54 10.25
C ILE A 159 -1.86 -15.49 11.13
N LEU A 160 -2.60 -16.42 10.53
CA LEU A 160 -3.48 -17.34 11.25
C LEU A 160 -2.74 -18.50 11.93
N THR A 161 -1.65 -18.97 11.32
CA THR A 161 -0.97 -20.22 11.75
C THR A 161 0.45 -20.00 12.27
N GLY A 162 1.04 -18.82 12.06
CA GLY A 162 2.47 -18.56 12.31
C GLY A 162 3.41 -19.36 11.40
N CYS A 163 2.90 -20.05 10.39
CA CYS A 163 3.67 -20.94 9.51
C CYS A 163 3.70 -20.40 8.07
N VAL A 164 4.77 -20.73 7.32
CA VAL A 164 4.80 -20.50 5.87
C VAL A 164 3.85 -21.48 5.18
N LEU A 165 3.03 -20.99 4.26
CA LEU A 165 2.11 -21.83 3.47
C LEU A 165 2.92 -22.93 2.73
N PRO A 166 2.67 -24.22 2.99
CA PRO A 166 3.38 -25.31 2.32
C PRO A 166 3.08 -25.30 0.82
N SER A 167 4.06 -25.69 -0.01
CA SER A 167 3.87 -25.72 -1.46
C SER A 167 2.89 -26.83 -1.83
N LYS A 168 2.10 -26.64 -2.90
CA LYS A 168 1.15 -27.65 -3.41
C LYS A 168 1.82 -28.99 -3.83
N LEU A 169 3.15 -29.02 -3.86
CA LEU A 169 3.98 -30.17 -4.23
C LEU A 169 4.70 -30.80 -3.03
N ASP A 170 4.61 -30.22 -1.83
CA ASP A 170 5.19 -30.82 -0.64
C ASP A 170 4.37 -32.05 -0.22
N PRO A 171 5.01 -33.17 0.16
CA PRO A 171 4.28 -34.30 0.71
C PRO A 171 3.49 -33.85 1.94
N PRO A 172 2.27 -34.37 2.16
CA PRO A 172 1.42 -33.92 3.26
C PRO A 172 2.12 -34.20 4.60
N LYS A 173 2.80 -33.18 5.13
CA LYS A 173 3.30 -33.21 6.51
C LYS A 173 2.09 -33.08 7.42
N LYS A 174 1.92 -34.03 8.35
CA LYS A 174 0.92 -33.93 9.43
C LYS A 174 1.02 -32.54 10.03
N ALA A 175 -0.05 -31.74 9.90
CA ALA A 175 -0.12 -30.43 10.49
C ALA A 175 -0.07 -30.58 12.01
N SER A 176 1.10 -30.35 12.61
CA SER A 176 1.22 -30.16 14.05
C SER A 176 0.79 -28.72 14.35
N PHE A 177 -0.52 -28.49 14.43
CA PHE A 177 -1.07 -27.26 15.00
C PHE A 177 -0.72 -27.24 16.48
N SER A 178 0.40 -26.60 16.84
CA SER A 178 0.72 -26.33 18.23
C SER A 178 0.01 -25.04 18.65
N PHE A 179 -1.14 -25.18 19.30
CA PHE A 179 -1.83 -24.08 20.00
C PHE A 179 -1.10 -23.79 21.33
N ALA A 180 0.19 -23.46 21.28
CA ALA A 180 0.96 -23.13 22.47
C ALA A 180 0.97 -21.60 22.70
N ASN A 181 -0.21 -20.99 22.90
CA ASN A 181 -0.30 -19.76 23.70
C ASN A 181 -1.75 -19.40 24.09
N VAL A 182 -2.43 -20.23 24.87
CA VAL A 182 -3.60 -19.79 25.68
C VAL A 182 -3.54 -20.45 27.05
N ASP A 183 -2.48 -20.20 27.82
CA ASP A 183 -2.45 -20.55 29.24
C ASP A 183 -2.05 -19.32 30.06
N GLY A 184 -3.06 -18.51 30.33
CA GLY A 184 -3.00 -17.32 31.16
C GLY A 184 -4.24 -17.13 32.02
N ILE A 185 -4.89 -18.22 32.47
CA ILE A 185 -5.87 -18.17 33.57
C ILE A 185 -5.45 -19.18 34.64
N LYS A 186 -4.67 -18.68 35.58
CA LYS A 186 -4.24 -19.36 36.79
C LYS A 186 -5.46 -19.58 37.69
N ARG A 187 -6.06 -20.77 37.69
CA ARG A 187 -6.96 -21.20 38.78
C ARG A 187 -6.10 -21.70 39.93
N SER A 188 -6.22 -21.06 41.09
CA SER A 188 -5.65 -21.53 42.36
C SER A 188 -6.53 -22.65 42.94
N PRO A 189 -5.95 -23.69 43.56
CA PRO A 189 -6.71 -24.72 44.27
C PRO A 189 -6.85 -24.40 45.77
N HIS A 190 -7.75 -25.15 46.42
CA HIS A 190 -8.07 -25.21 47.85
C HIS A 190 -9.07 -24.19 48.41
N ASP A 191 -10.33 -24.63 48.61
CA ASP A 191 -10.75 -24.99 49.97
C ASP A 191 -11.92 -26.00 49.96
N THR A 192 -11.87 -26.97 50.87
CA THR A 192 -12.82 -28.07 51.06
C THR A 192 -13.63 -27.78 52.31
N GLY A 193 -14.97 -27.76 52.22
CA GLY A 193 -15.78 -27.72 53.45
C GLY A 193 -17.29 -27.55 53.29
N VAL A 194 -17.99 -28.70 53.34
CA VAL A 194 -19.26 -28.94 54.07
C VAL A 194 -20.55 -28.23 53.62
N GLY A 195 -21.50 -29.03 53.11
CA GLY A 195 -22.82 -29.18 53.75
C GLY A 195 -24.03 -28.42 53.20
N HIS A 196 -24.99 -29.20 52.69
CA HIS A 196 -26.46 -28.97 52.67
C HIS A 196 -27.04 -27.79 51.89
N ALA A 197 -27.83 -28.10 50.84
CA ALA A 197 -29.30 -28.13 50.90
C ALA A 197 -29.91 -28.04 49.49
N TRP A 198 -30.70 -29.05 49.11
CA TRP A 198 -31.63 -29.01 47.98
C TRP A 198 -33.03 -28.61 48.50
N ARG A 199 -33.60 -27.53 47.95
CA ARG A 199 -35.02 -27.17 47.81
C ARG A 199 -34.99 -25.94 46.89
N ILE A 200 -35.68 -25.87 45.75
CA ILE A 200 -37.01 -26.38 45.35
C ILE A 200 -36.92 -26.85 43.90
#